data_AF-A0A7Z9BUW2-F1
#
_entry.id   AF-A0A7Z9BUW2-F1
#
_cell.length_a   1.000
_cell.length_b   1.000
_cell.length_c   1.000
_cell.angle_alpha   90.00
_cell.angle_beta   90.00
_cell.angle_gamma   90.00
#
_symmetry.space_group_name_H-M   'P 1'
#
loop_
_entity.id
_entity.type
_entity.pdbx_description
1 polymer ?
#
loop_
_entity_poly.entity_id
_entity_poly.type
_entity_poly.pdbx_seq_one_letter_code
_entity_poly.pdbx_strand_id
1 'polypeptide(L)'
;MTNLNSTTPDLSDHKMSPPTASLSEYSTLELAQALAERLAIPERDWHRLKSNRNARAGEHLAAALVFLLKNQPKEVIPRLNQAVGWLERLISAPPCPTHGTTQKKQS
;
A
#
# COMPACT_ATOMS: atom_id res chain seq x y z
N MET A 1 -49.16 29.80 22.38
CA MET A 1 -49.06 28.60 21.52
C MET A 1 -47.64 28.57 20.98
N THR A 2 -46.83 27.64 21.48
CA THR A 2 -45.37 27.58 21.34
C THR A 2 -44.95 27.10 19.94
N ASN A 3 -43.99 27.80 19.34
CA ASN A 3 -43.32 27.41 18.09
C ASN A 3 -42.49 26.14 18.29
N LEU A 4 -42.66 25.16 17.40
CA LEU A 4 -41.78 23.99 17.26
C LEU A 4 -40.85 24.25 16.07
N ASN A 5 -39.64 24.69 16.37
CA ASN A 5 -38.54 24.75 15.40
C ASN A 5 -37.85 23.39 15.41
N SER A 6 -38.15 22.55 14.42
CA SER A 6 -37.50 21.25 14.25
C SER A 6 -36.19 21.44 13.50
N THR A 7 -35.11 21.65 14.25
CA THR A 7 -33.73 21.55 13.76
C THR A 7 -33.45 20.09 13.39
N THR A 8 -33.41 19.79 12.09
CA THR A 8 -32.78 18.56 11.58
C THR A 8 -31.27 18.64 11.78
N PRO A 9 -30.60 17.58 12.28
CA PRO A 9 -29.14 17.55 12.32
C PRO A 9 -28.63 17.25 10.91
N ASP A 10 -27.89 18.20 10.34
CA ASP A 10 -27.12 18.04 9.11
C ASP A 10 -25.93 17.10 9.37
N LEU A 11 -26.09 15.83 8.99
CA LEU A 11 -25.06 14.80 8.99
C LEU A 11 -24.30 14.83 7.65
N SER A 12 -23.69 15.98 7.34
CA SER A 12 -22.80 16.14 6.20
C SER A 12 -21.34 16.03 6.63
N ASP A 13 -20.94 14.89 7.20
CA ASP A 13 -19.52 14.50 7.27
C ASP A 13 -19.17 13.69 6.00
N HIS A 14 -19.32 14.35 4.85
CA HIS A 14 -18.85 13.85 3.57
C HIS A 14 -17.33 13.99 3.52
N LYS A 15 -16.61 13.01 4.09
CA LYS A 15 -15.28 12.68 3.58
C LYS A 15 -15.44 12.39 2.08
N MET A 16 -15.16 13.39 1.26
CA MET A 16 -15.18 13.31 -0.19
C MET A 16 -14.44 12.02 -0.61
N SER A 17 -15.20 11.06 -1.13
CA SER A 17 -14.67 10.13 -2.10
C SER A 17 -13.91 10.96 -3.14
N PRO A 18 -12.72 10.53 -3.61
CA PRO A 18 -12.05 11.23 -4.70
C PRO A 18 -13.08 11.48 -5.80
N PRO A 19 -13.17 12.69 -6.38
CA PRO A 19 -14.17 12.99 -7.39
C PRO A 19 -14.06 11.91 -8.47
N THR A 20 -15.05 11.03 -8.59
CA THR A 20 -14.98 9.89 -9.51
C THR A 20 -14.80 10.35 -10.96
N ALA A 21 -15.25 11.58 -11.26
CA ALA A 21 -15.01 12.27 -12.53
C ALA A 21 -13.53 12.51 -12.85
N SER A 22 -12.65 12.71 -11.85
CA SER A 22 -11.21 12.88 -12.10
C SER A 22 -10.49 11.55 -12.31
N LEU A 23 -11.07 10.42 -11.89
CA LEU A 23 -10.44 9.11 -12.05
C LEU A 23 -10.67 8.52 -13.44
N SER A 24 -11.74 8.92 -14.14
CA SER A 24 -12.01 8.50 -15.52
C SER A 24 -10.99 9.02 -16.54
N GLU A 25 -10.20 10.05 -16.19
CA GLU A 25 -9.14 10.59 -17.05
C GLU A 25 -7.91 9.68 -17.11
N TYR A 26 -7.77 8.76 -16.15
CA TYR A 26 -6.65 7.84 -16.04
C TYR A 26 -7.07 6.43 -16.45
N SER A 27 -6.19 5.76 -17.17
CA SER A 27 -6.33 4.32 -17.42
C SER A 27 -6.21 3.52 -16.12
N THR A 28 -6.78 2.32 -16.10
CA THR A 28 -6.62 1.38 -14.97
C THR A 28 -5.15 1.11 -14.66
N LEU A 29 -4.29 1.09 -15.69
CA LEU A 29 -2.85 0.90 -15.53
C LEU A 29 -2.20 2.09 -14.81
N GLU A 30 -2.50 3.32 -15.21
CA GLU A 30 -1.99 4.53 -14.57
C GLU A 30 -2.43 4.62 -13.10
N LEU A 31 -3.69 4.30 -12.81
CA LEU A 31 -4.20 4.25 -11.45
C LEU A 31 -3.47 3.20 -10.59
N ALA A 32 -3.22 2.02 -11.15
CA ALA A 32 -2.46 0.97 -10.46
C ALA A 32 -1.00 1.38 -10.24
N GLN A 33 -0.37 2.04 -11.20
CA GLN A 33 0.99 2.56 -11.07
C GLN A 33 1.08 3.66 -10.00
N ALA A 34 0.16 4.63 -10.01
CA ALA A 34 0.09 5.67 -9.00
C ALA A 34 -0.16 5.09 -7.59
N LEU A 35 -1.00 4.06 -7.48
CA LEU A 35 -1.20 3.35 -6.22
C LEU A 35 0.08 2.64 -5.76
N ALA A 36 0.79 1.97 -6.67
CA ALA A 36 2.04 1.29 -6.36
C ALA A 36 3.11 2.28 -5.89
N GLU A 37 3.24 3.44 -6.53
CA GLU A 37 4.14 4.51 -6.10
C GLU A 37 3.77 5.07 -4.73
N ARG A 38 2.48 5.25 -4.45
CA ARG A 38 1.99 5.72 -3.14
C ARG A 38 2.26 4.72 -2.01
N LEU A 39 2.25 3.42 -2.31
CA LEU A 39 2.46 2.35 -1.33
C LEU A 39 3.90 1.87 -1.23
N ALA A 40 4.78 2.30 -2.15
CA ALA A 40 6.20 2.02 -2.08
C ALA A 40 6.77 2.57 -0.76
N ILE A 41 7.59 1.77 -0.08
CA ILE A 41 8.24 2.18 1.16
C ILE A 41 9.56 2.86 0.80
N PRO A 42 9.67 4.20 0.88
CA PRO A 42 10.92 4.89 0.58
C PRO A 42 11.95 4.62 1.67
N GLU A 43 13.23 4.81 1.35
CA GLU A 43 14.35 4.60 2.27
C GLU A 43 14.16 5.34 3.61
N ARG A 44 13.67 6.58 3.57
CA ARG A 44 13.40 7.40 4.77
C ARG A 44 12.42 6.73 5.74
N ASP A 45 11.49 5.93 5.23
CA ASP A 45 10.43 5.29 6.00
C ASP A 45 10.73 3.80 6.25
N TRP A 46 11.84 3.29 5.70
CA TRP A 46 12.23 1.88 5.78
C TRP A 46 12.26 1.38 7.23
N HIS A 47 12.97 2.07 8.11
CA HIS A 47 13.10 1.63 9.51
C HIS A 47 11.76 1.55 10.23
N ARG A 48 10.80 2.44 9.89
CA ARG A 48 9.46 2.46 10.47
C ARG A 48 8.56 1.36 9.89
N LEU A 49 8.65 1.11 8.59
CA LEU A 49 7.67 0.30 7.86
C LEU A 49 8.18 -1.08 7.43
N LYS A 50 9.48 -1.39 7.52
CA LYS A 50 10.07 -2.65 7.05
C LYS A 50 9.43 -3.91 7.65
N SER A 51 8.93 -3.84 8.88
CA SER A 51 8.25 -4.94 9.58
C SER A 51 6.74 -4.73 9.69
N ASN A 52 6.20 -3.63 9.14
CA ASN A 52 4.77 -3.39 9.14
C ASN A 52 4.12 -4.28 8.07
N ARG A 53 3.52 -5.38 8.52
CA ARG A 53 2.94 -6.42 7.66
C ARG A 53 1.94 -5.87 6.64
N ASN A 54 1.08 -4.95 7.05
CA ASN A 54 0.08 -4.37 6.16
C ASN A 54 0.72 -3.46 5.11
N ALA A 55 1.72 -2.66 5.50
CA ALA A 55 2.45 -1.81 4.56
C ALA A 55 3.22 -2.65 3.53
N ARG A 56 3.96 -3.67 3.99
CA ARG A 56 4.70 -4.59 3.13
C ARG A 56 3.76 -5.37 2.19
N ALA A 57 2.66 -5.91 2.70
CA ALA A 57 1.68 -6.62 1.87
C ALA A 57 1.04 -5.69 0.84
N GLY A 58 0.68 -4.46 1.23
CA GLY A 58 0.12 -3.46 0.32
C GLY A 58 1.07 -3.09 -0.83
N GLU A 59 2.35 -2.88 -0.54
CA GLU A 59 3.39 -2.64 -1.55
C GLU A 59 3.45 -3.78 -2.58
N HIS A 60 3.48 -5.03 -2.10
CA HIS A 60 3.52 -6.21 -2.97
C HIS A 60 2.23 -6.40 -3.80
N LEU A 61 1.06 -6.17 -3.21
CA LEU A 61 -0.23 -6.29 -3.91
C LEU A 61 -0.39 -5.23 -5.00
N ALA A 62 -0.04 -3.99 -4.73
CA ALA A 62 -0.13 -2.92 -5.73
C ALA A 62 0.83 -3.17 -6.89
N ALA A 63 2.05 -3.63 -6.61
CA ALA A 63 2.98 -4.06 -7.65
C ALA A 63 2.42 -5.24 -8.46
N ALA A 64 1.85 -6.26 -7.81
CA ALA A 64 1.24 -7.42 -8.49
C ALA A 64 0.12 -7.00 -9.44
N LEU A 65 -0.72 -6.04 -9.03
CA LEU A 65 -1.79 -5.48 -9.86
C LEU A 65 -1.24 -4.82 -11.13
N VAL A 66 -0.16 -4.04 -11.03
CA VAL A 66 0.51 -3.43 -12.20
C VAL A 66 0.97 -4.50 -13.18
N PHE A 67 1.62 -5.57 -12.71
CA PHE A 67 2.07 -6.66 -13.57
C PHE A 67 0.91 -7.44 -14.19
N LEU A 68 -0.16 -7.64 -13.44
CA LEU A 68 -1.37 -8.31 -13.93
C LEU A 68 -2.01 -7.51 -15.08
N LEU A 69 -2.17 -6.20 -14.92
CA LEU A 69 -2.73 -5.30 -15.94
C LEU A 69 -1.83 -5.18 -17.18
N LYS A 70 -0.53 -5.46 -17.05
CA LYS A 70 0.43 -5.57 -18.16
C LYS A 70 0.45 -6.96 -18.81
N ASN A 71 -0.41 -7.89 -18.40
CA ASN A 71 -0.42 -9.29 -18.84
C ASN A 71 0.91 -10.03 -18.58
N GLN A 72 1.53 -9.79 -17.42
CA GLN A 72 2.80 -10.40 -17.01
C GLN A 72 2.63 -11.36 -15.82
N PRO A 73 1.94 -12.49 -15.98
CA PRO A 73 1.57 -13.38 -14.86
C PRO A 73 2.77 -13.98 -14.12
N LYS A 74 3.91 -14.13 -14.80
CA LYS A 74 5.17 -14.61 -14.19
C LYS A 74 5.66 -13.71 -13.05
N GLU A 75 5.38 -12.41 -13.13
CA GLU A 75 5.74 -11.43 -12.10
C GLU A 75 4.67 -11.29 -11.01
N VAL A 76 3.44 -11.71 -11.29
CA VAL A 76 2.29 -11.57 -10.38
C VAL A 76 2.41 -12.56 -9.22
N ILE A 77 2.57 -13.85 -9.52
CA ILE A 77 2.61 -14.93 -8.52
C ILE A 77 3.64 -14.68 -7.40
N PRO A 78 4.92 -14.38 -7.68
CA PRO A 78 5.89 -14.15 -6.60
C PRO A 78 5.51 -12.96 -5.71
N ARG A 79 4.87 -11.92 -6.25
CA ARG A 79 4.44 -10.75 -5.46
C ARG A 79 3.23 -11.06 -4.58
N LEU A 80 2.26 -11.81 -5.10
CA LEU A 80 1.14 -12.30 -4.28
C LEU A 80 1.63 -13.17 -3.13
N ASN A 81 2.58 -14.08 -3.40
CA ASN A 81 3.16 -14.93 -2.36
C ASN A 81 3.89 -14.11 -1.27
N GLN A 82 4.61 -13.05 -1.66
CA GLN A 82 5.20 -12.13 -0.69
C GLN A 82 4.13 -11.43 0.15
N ALA A 83 3.07 -10.90 -0.47
CA ALA A 83 1.98 -10.25 0.25
C ALA A 83 1.30 -11.19 1.26
N VAL A 84 0.98 -12.42 0.85
CA VAL A 84 0.42 -13.45 1.72
C VAL A 84 1.38 -13.79 2.84
N GLY A 85 2.67 -14.01 2.54
CA GLY A 85 3.67 -14.32 3.56
C GLY A 85 3.84 -13.22 4.61
N TRP A 86 3.68 -11.95 4.23
CA TRP A 86 3.65 -10.83 5.18
C TRP A 86 2.41 -10.84 6.08
N LEU A 87 1.23 -11.12 5.52
CA LEU A 87 -0.03 -11.17 6.28
C LEU A 87 -0.05 -12.37 7.26
N GLU A 88 0.41 -13.53 6.81
CA GLU A 88 0.50 -14.78 7.56
C GLU A 88 1.70 -14.83 8.52
N ARG A 89 2.53 -13.78 8.57
CA ARG A 89 3.74 -13.71 9.41
C ARG A 89 4.78 -14.80 9.10
N LEU A 90 4.79 -15.32 7.88
CA LEU A 90 5.74 -16.33 7.41
C LEU A 90 7.06 -15.71 6.94
N ILE A 91 7.07 -14.40 6.68
CA ILE A 91 8.23 -13.65 6.20
C ILE A 91 8.60 -12.58 7.23
N SER A 92 9.90 -12.39 7.43
CA SER A 92 10.46 -11.31 8.26
C SER A 92 11.18 -10.29 7.40
N ALA A 93 11.28 -9.06 7.90
CA ALA A 93 11.96 -7.98 7.20
C ALA A 93 13.43 -8.36 6.95
N PRO A 94 13.97 -8.10 5.74
CA PRO A 94 15.39 -8.26 5.51
C PRO A 94 16.19 -7.31 6.43
N PRO A 95 17.44 -7.66 6.77
CA PRO A 95 18.31 -6.79 7.55
C PRO A 95 18.52 -5.44 6.85
N CYS A 96 18.81 -4.39 7.61
CA CYS A 96 19.03 -3.07 7.06
C CYS A 96 20.23 -3.06 6.10
N PRO A 97 20.12 -2.45 4.91
CA PRO A 97 21.23 -2.41 3.95
C PRO A 97 22.44 -1.63 4.48
N THR A 98 22.23 -0.66 5.37
CA THR A 98 23.27 0.18 5.98
C THR A 98 24.00 -0.47 7.16
N HIS A 99 23.64 -1.70 7.55
CA HIS A 99 24.32 -2.46 8.62
C HIS A 99 24.67 -3.88 8.15
N GLY A 100 25.53 -3.95 7.13
CA GLY A 100 25.89 -5.20 6.47
C GLY A 100 27.38 -5.38 6.17
N THR A 101 28.31 -4.85 6.96
CA THR A 101 29.76 -5.17 6.83
C THR A 101 30.50 -5.16 8.17
N THR A 102 30.10 -5.98 9.14
CA THR A 102 31.08 -6.47 10.14
C THR A 102 31.53 -7.84 9.71
N GLN A 103 32.65 -7.90 8.99
CA GLN A 103 33.35 -9.15 8.73
C GLN A 103 33.64 -9.82 10.08
N LYS A 104 33.13 -11.04 10.28
CA LYS A 104 33.57 -11.91 11.37
C LYS A 104 35.07 -12.15 11.17
N LYS A 105 35.90 -11.49 11.97
CA LYS A 105 37.31 -11.85 12.13
C LYS A 105 37.32 -13.19 12.87
N GLN A 106 37.66 -14.26 12.16
CA GLN A 106 37.91 -15.57 12.75
C GLN A 106 39.13 -15.45 13.68
N SER A 107 38.96 -15.87 14.93
CA SER A 107 40.04 -16.09 15.91
C SER A 107 40.24 -17.58 16.08
#